data_AF-A0A7M2QRE0-F1
#
_entry.id   AF-A0A7M2QRE0-F1
#
_cell.length_a   1.000
_cell.length_b   1.000
_cell.length_c   1.000
_cell.angle_alpha   90.00
_cell.angle_beta   90.00
_cell.angle_gamma   90.00
#
_symmetry.space_group_name_H-M   'P 1'
#
loop_
_entity.id
_entity.type
_entity.pdbx_description
1 polymer ?
#
loop_
_entity_poly.entity_id
_entity_poly.type
_entity_poly.pdbx_seq_one_letter_code
_entity_poly.pdbx_strand_id
1 'polypeptide(L)' 'MNNNGEGNFTSSGTDIDEVKRKNVESGMSYNEIKAMIAKTDGKGTAMYSDTNSEEIKNNIQNKYPN' A
#
# COMPACT_ATOMS: atom_id res chain seq x y z
N MET A 1 -21.90 -29.72 27.31
CA MET A 1 -22.02 -28.38 26.69
C MET A 1 -21.36 -27.41 27.67
N ASN A 2 -20.28 -26.69 27.37
CA ASN A 2 -20.04 -25.87 26.19
C ASN A 2 -18.52 -25.73 25.94
N ASN A 3 -18.12 -25.81 24.66
CA ASN A 3 -16.80 -25.43 24.17
C ASN A 3 -16.64 -23.89 24.24
N ASN A 4 -15.42 -23.36 24.04
CA ASN A 4 -15.07 -21.94 23.72
C ASN A 4 -14.17 -21.22 24.76
N GLY A 5 -13.03 -21.81 25.14
CA GLY A 5 -12.05 -21.19 26.04
C GLY A 5 -10.64 -20.96 25.44
N GLU A 6 -10.43 -21.25 24.17
CA GLU A 6 -9.13 -21.05 23.51
C GLU A 6 -9.16 -19.75 22.71
N GLY A 7 -8.67 -18.66 23.31
CA GLY A 7 -8.49 -17.41 22.57
C GLY A 7 -7.51 -17.61 21.41
N ASN A 8 -7.74 -16.94 20.29
CA ASN A 8 -6.89 -17.03 19.11
C ASN A 8 -5.57 -16.27 19.35
N PHE A 9 -4.64 -16.85 20.09
CA PHE A 9 -3.34 -16.25 20.36
C PHE A 9 -2.25 -16.85 19.47
N THR A 10 -1.31 -16.04 19.00
CA THR A 10 -0.08 -16.52 18.35
C THR A 10 0.86 -17.17 19.37
N SER A 11 1.89 -17.89 18.92
CA SER A 11 2.94 -18.44 19.79
C SER A 11 3.68 -17.37 20.60
N SER A 12 3.64 -16.12 20.16
CA SER A 12 4.20 -14.96 20.86
C SER A 12 3.20 -14.30 21.81
N GLY A 13 2.00 -14.87 21.99
CA GLY A 13 0.94 -14.35 22.87
C GLY A 13 0.10 -13.22 22.28
N THR A 14 0.14 -13.01 20.95
CA THR A 14 -0.63 -11.94 20.30
C THR A 14 -2.08 -12.37 20.10
N ASP A 15 -3.04 -11.61 20.63
CA ASP A 15 -4.46 -11.80 20.37
C ASP A 15 -4.82 -11.43 18.92
N ILE A 16 -5.18 -12.44 18.13
CA ILE A 16 -5.50 -12.29 16.71
C ILE A 16 -6.82 -11.53 16.51
N ASP A 17 -7.79 -11.70 17.41
CA ASP A 17 -9.12 -11.09 17.26
C ASP A 17 -9.06 -9.59 17.57
N GLU A 18 -8.27 -9.20 18.58
CA GLU A 18 -7.99 -7.79 18.87
C GLU A 18 -7.17 -7.12 17.76
N VAL A 19 -6.20 -7.82 17.15
CA VAL A 19 -5.44 -7.30 16.01
C VAL A 19 -6.35 -7.06 14.79
N LYS A 20 -7.26 -7.99 14.49
CA LYS A 20 -8.23 -7.81 13.39
C LYS A 20 -9.13 -6.61 13.65
N ARG A 21 -9.64 -6.45 14.87
CA ARG A 21 -10.47 -5.29 15.26
C ARG A 21 -9.71 -3.98 15.03
N LYS A 22 -8.47 -3.89 15.52
CA LYS A 22 -7.61 -2.72 15.32
C LYS A 22 -7.28 -2.46 13.85
N ASN A 23 -7.06 -3.49 13.05
CA ASN A 23 -6.82 -3.33 11.61
C ASN A 23 -8.05 -2.74 10.89
N VAL A 24 -9.27 -3.17 11.26
CA VAL A 24 -10.51 -2.57 10.74
C VAL A 24 -10.67 -1.11 11.20
N GLU A 25 -10.30 -0.80 12.45
CA GLU A 25 -10.37 0.57 13.00
C GLU A 25 -9.26 1.50 12.50
N SER A 26 -8.14 0.95 12.01
CA SER A 26 -6.98 1.73 11.54
C SER A 26 -7.24 2.50 10.23
N GLY A 27 -8.40 2.28 9.61
CA GLY A 27 -8.81 2.94 8.37
C GLY A 27 -8.32 2.19 7.14
N MET A 28 -8.20 2.92 6.03
CA MET A 28 -7.82 2.32 4.75
C MET A 28 -6.36 1.86 4.76
N SER A 29 -6.12 0.71 4.16
CA SER A 29 -4.77 0.27 3.87
C SER A 29 -4.07 1.20 2.88
N TYR A 30 -2.74 1.15 2.87
CA TYR A 30 -1.91 1.87 1.92
C TYR A 30 -2.33 1.63 0.44
N ASN A 31 -2.70 0.39 0.09
CA ASN A 31 -3.11 0.07 -1.27
C ASN A 31 -4.49 0.64 -1.62
N GLU A 32 -5.41 0.67 -0.66
CA GLU A 32 -6.72 1.29 -0.81
C GLU A 32 -6.61 2.82 -0.93
N ILE A 33 -5.75 3.44 -0.12
CA ILE A 33 -5.43 4.87 -0.24
C ILE A 33 -4.79 5.17 -1.59
N LYS A 34 -3.81 4.37 -2.02
CA LYS A 34 -3.17 4.53 -3.34
C LYS A 34 -4.18 4.43 -4.47
N ALA A 35 -5.10 3.47 -4.40
CA ALA A 35 -6.14 3.29 -5.41
C ALA A 35 -7.20 4.41 -5.36
N MET A 36 -7.57 4.90 -4.18
CA MET A 36 -8.42 6.08 -4.03
C MET A 36 -7.74 7.29 -4.67
N ILE A 37 -6.51 7.61 -4.26
CA ILE A 37 -5.74 8.74 -4.80
C ILE A 37 -5.64 8.62 -6.32
N ALA A 38 -5.29 7.46 -6.88
CA ALA A 38 -5.24 7.30 -8.34
C ALA A 38 -6.60 7.50 -9.06
N LYS A 39 -7.73 7.29 -8.36
CA LYS A 39 -9.09 7.49 -8.91
C LYS A 39 -9.59 8.93 -8.75
N THR A 40 -9.33 9.56 -7.61
CA THR A 40 -9.84 10.89 -7.25
C THR A 40 -8.85 12.00 -7.56
N ASP A 41 -7.56 11.72 -7.43
CA ASP A 41 -6.46 12.62 -7.78
C ASP A 41 -5.87 12.21 -9.14
N GLY A 42 -5.39 13.18 -9.90
CA GLY A 42 -4.89 12.95 -11.26
C GLY A 42 -5.82 13.36 -12.40
N LYS A 43 -6.94 14.04 -12.12
CA LYS A 43 -7.71 14.76 -13.14
C LYS A 43 -6.91 15.99 -13.59
N GLY A 44 -6.11 15.84 -14.64
CA GLY A 44 -5.32 16.91 -15.24
C GLY A 44 -3.82 16.89 -14.95
N THR A 45 -3.31 15.94 -14.14
CA THR A 45 -1.85 15.78 -13.95
C THR A 45 -1.22 14.73 -14.88
N ALA A 46 -2.02 14.10 -15.76
CA ALA A 46 -1.49 13.27 -16.84
C ALA A 46 -0.43 14.05 -17.64
N MET A 47 -0.66 15.33 -17.92
CA MET A 47 0.29 16.23 -18.60
C MET A 47 1.62 16.44 -17.86
N TYR A 48 1.67 16.18 -16.54
CA TYR A 48 2.89 16.23 -15.73
C TYR A 48 3.49 14.84 -15.49
N SER A 49 2.79 13.79 -15.91
CA SER A 49 3.18 12.38 -15.78
C SER A 49 3.63 11.78 -17.11
N ASP A 50 3.62 12.55 -18.20
CA ASP A 50 4.12 12.22 -19.54
C ASP A 50 5.66 12.12 -19.58
N THR A 51 6.27 11.60 -18.52
CA THR A 51 7.69 11.27 -18.53
C THR A 51 7.87 10.08 -19.45
N ASN A 52 8.36 10.33 -20.67
CA ASN A 52 8.77 9.27 -21.57
C ASN A 52 9.94 8.51 -20.94
N SER A 53 9.65 7.31 -20.45
CA SER A 53 10.61 6.51 -19.70
C SER A 53 11.86 6.17 -20.53
N GLU A 54 11.72 6.02 -21.85
CA GLU A 54 12.85 5.78 -22.76
C GLU A 54 13.72 7.02 -22.94
N GLU A 55 13.12 8.21 -23.00
CA GLU A 55 13.86 9.48 -23.09
C GLU A 55 14.72 9.72 -21.83
N ILE A 56 14.13 9.51 -20.64
CA ILE A 56 14.85 9.65 -19.38
C ILE A 56 15.97 8.62 -19.25
N LYS A 57 15.72 7.38 -19.65
CA LYS A 57 16.72 6.31 -19.62
C LYS A 57 17.92 6.65 -20.51
N ASN A 58 17.68 7.13 -21.73
CA ASN A 58 18.74 7.57 -22.64
C ASN A 58 19.52 8.78 -22.09
N ASN A 59 18.83 9.77 -21.50
CA ASN A 59 19.48 10.93 -20.89
C ASN A 59 20.38 10.53 -19.71
N ILE A 60 19.94 9.63 -18.84
CA ILE A 60 20.74 9.17 -17.69
C ILE A 60 21.98 8.41 -18.17
N GLN A 61 21.84 7.53 -19.16
CA GLN A 61 22.96 6.76 -19.72
C GLN A 61 23.98 7.65 -20.45
N ASN A 62 23.52 8.67 -21.18
CA ASN A 62 24.43 9.58 -21.88
C ASN A 62 25.06 10.63 -20.95
N LYS A 63 24.41 10.97 -19.83
CA LYS A 63 24.93 11.90 -18.82
C LYS A 63 25.99 11.28 -17.91
N TYR A 64 25.94 9.96 -17.74
CA TYR A 64 26.95 9.19 -17.02
C TYR A 64 27.46 8.06 -17.93
N PRO A 65 28.28 8.39 -18.95
CA PRO A 65 28.94 7.35 -19.72
C PRO A 65 29.92 6.61 -18.81
N ASN A 66 29.89 5.28 -18.86
CA ASN A 66 30.88 4.42 -18.21
C ASN A 66 32.28 4.68 -18.77
#